data_AF-A0A2J8RSD1-F1
#
_entry.id   AF-A0A2J8RSD1-F1
#
_cell.length_a   1.000
_cell.length_b   1.000
_cell.length_c   1.000
_cell.angle_alpha   90.00
_cell.angle_beta   90.00
_cell.angle_gamma   90.00
#
_symmetry.space_group_name_H-M   'P 1'
#
loop_
_entity.id
_entity.type
_entity.pdbx_description
1 polymer ?
#
loop_
_entity_poly.entity_id
_entity_poly.type
_entity_poly.pdbx_seq_one_letter_code
_entity_poly.pdbx_strand_id
1 'polypeptide(L)'
;MLGLRPPLLALVGLLSLGCVLSQECTKFKVSSCRECIESGPGCTWCQKLNFTGPGDPDSIRCDTRPQLLKRGCAADDIMDPTSLAETQEDHDGGQKQLSPQKVTLYLRPGQAAAFNVTFRRAKGYPIDLYYLMDLSYSMLDDLRNVKKLGGDLLRALNEITESGRIGFGSFVDKTVLPFVNTHPEKLRNPCPNKEKECQPPFAFRHVLKLTDNSNQFQTEVGKQLISGNLDAPEGGLDAMMQVAACPEEIGWRNVTRLLVFATDDGFHFAGDGKLGAILTPNDGRCHLEDNMYKKSNEFDYPSVGQLAHKLAENNIQPIFAVTSRMVKTYEKLTEIIPKSAVGELSEDSSNVVQLIKNAYNKLSSRVFLDHNALPDTLKVTYDSFCSNGVTHRNQPRGDCDGVQINVPITFQVKVTATECIQEQSFVIRALGFTDIVTVRVLPQCECRCRDQSRDRSLCHGKGFLECGIC
;
A
#
# COMPACT_ATOMS: atom_id res chain seq x y z
N MET A 1 -54.72 26.29 -43.61
CA MET A 1 -55.59 25.87 -42.51
C MET A 1 -54.93 24.68 -41.81
N LEU A 2 -54.72 24.80 -40.48
CA LEU A 2 -54.46 23.72 -39.49
C LEU A 2 -53.36 22.70 -39.88
N GLY A 3 -52.13 22.71 -39.35
CA GLY A 3 -51.78 22.80 -37.94
C GLY A 3 -51.92 21.44 -37.25
N LEU A 4 -50.99 20.50 -37.48
CA LEU A 4 -50.90 19.25 -36.70
C LEU A 4 -49.56 19.15 -35.96
N ARG A 5 -49.64 19.27 -34.63
CA ARG A 5 -48.62 18.85 -33.66
C ARG A 5 -48.63 17.32 -33.55
N PRO A 6 -47.48 16.64 -33.35
CA PRO A 6 -47.47 15.30 -32.77
C PRO A 6 -47.42 15.39 -31.23
N PRO A 7 -48.01 14.44 -30.50
CA PRO A 7 -47.95 14.42 -29.04
C PRO A 7 -46.60 13.86 -28.56
N LEU A 8 -45.81 14.72 -27.91
CA LEU A 8 -44.90 14.28 -26.84
C LEU A 8 -45.77 13.73 -25.71
N LEU A 9 -45.73 12.42 -25.43
CA LEU A 9 -45.99 11.78 -24.13
C LEU A 9 -46.12 10.26 -24.31
N ALA A 10 -45.01 9.55 -24.53
CA ALA A 10 -44.99 8.08 -24.41
C ALA A 10 -43.59 7.48 -24.16
N LEU A 11 -42.59 8.24 -23.70
CA LEU A 11 -41.23 7.72 -23.56
C LEU A 11 -40.46 8.25 -22.33
N VAL A 12 -41.11 8.30 -21.16
CA VAL A 12 -40.44 8.66 -19.87
C VAL A 12 -40.84 7.68 -18.77
N GLY A 13 -40.78 6.37 -19.06
CA GLY A 13 -41.22 5.35 -18.10
C GLY A 13 -40.42 4.04 -18.08
N LEU A 14 -39.19 4.00 -18.60
CA LEU A 14 -38.43 2.75 -18.76
C LEU A 14 -36.94 2.82 -18.39
N LEU A 15 -36.46 3.86 -17.68
CA LEU A 15 -35.04 3.99 -17.31
C LEU A 15 -34.77 4.05 -15.79
N SER A 16 -35.66 3.48 -14.98
CA SER A 16 -35.43 3.26 -13.54
C SER A 16 -35.57 1.79 -13.16
N LEU A 17 -34.97 0.88 -13.95
CA LEU A 17 -34.64 -0.45 -13.48
C LEU A 17 -33.29 -0.36 -12.76
N GLY A 18 -33.35 0.01 -11.49
CA GLY A 18 -32.29 -0.31 -10.55
C GLY A 18 -32.01 -1.81 -10.63
N CYS A 19 -30.74 -2.18 -10.51
CA CYS A 19 -30.29 -3.57 -10.53
C CYS A 19 -31.03 -4.34 -9.42
N VAL A 20 -32.09 -5.07 -9.77
CA VAL A 20 -32.73 -6.01 -8.85
C VAL A 20 -31.78 -7.18 -8.77
N LEU A 21 -30.96 -7.25 -7.71
CA LEU A 21 -30.29 -8.51 -7.38
C LEU A 21 -31.37 -9.58 -7.33
N SER A 22 -31.26 -10.61 -8.18
CA SER A 22 -32.08 -11.82 -8.08
C SER A 22 -32.00 -12.30 -6.63
N GLN A 23 -33.10 -12.18 -5.88
CA GLN A 23 -33.17 -12.67 -4.50
C GLN A 23 -33.23 -14.19 -4.56
N GLU A 24 -32.08 -14.82 -4.72
CA GLU A 24 -31.94 -16.27 -4.74
C GLU A 24 -31.54 -16.75 -3.35
N CYS A 25 -32.21 -17.81 -2.89
CA CYS A 25 -31.85 -18.53 -1.67
C CYS A 25 -31.76 -20.02 -2.00
N THR A 26 -30.54 -20.52 -2.12
CA THR A 26 -30.28 -21.95 -2.34
C THR A 26 -30.09 -22.62 -0.98
N LYS A 27 -30.99 -23.54 -0.63
CA LYS A 27 -31.00 -24.17 0.69
C LYS A 27 -30.16 -25.45 0.67
N PHE A 28 -29.23 -25.58 1.61
CA PHE A 28 -28.46 -26.81 1.81
C PHE A 28 -28.50 -27.23 3.27
N LYS A 29 -29.23 -28.32 3.58
CA LYS A 29 -29.33 -28.91 4.94
C LYS A 29 -29.64 -27.89 6.05
N VAL A 30 -30.69 -27.09 5.89
CA VAL A 30 -31.07 -26.08 6.87
C VAL A 30 -31.90 -26.70 8.00
N SER A 31 -31.36 -26.70 9.22
CA SER A 31 -32.00 -27.11 10.47
C SER A 31 -32.12 -25.97 11.49
N SER A 32 -31.30 -24.93 11.37
CA SER A 32 -31.30 -23.77 12.27
C SER A 32 -31.35 -22.42 11.52
N CYS A 33 -31.64 -21.35 12.26
CA CYS A 33 -31.62 -19.99 11.70
C CYS A 33 -30.22 -19.63 11.18
N ARG A 34 -29.17 -20.00 11.91
CA ARG A 34 -27.78 -19.76 11.51
C ARG A 34 -27.43 -20.42 10.17
N GLU A 35 -27.75 -21.71 10.02
CA GLU A 35 -27.51 -22.45 8.77
C GLU A 35 -28.27 -21.84 7.59
N CYS A 36 -29.45 -21.26 7.84
CA CYS A 36 -30.19 -20.50 6.84
C CYS A 36 -29.44 -19.24 6.38
N ILE A 37 -28.90 -18.47 7.33
CA ILE A 37 -28.13 -17.24 7.02
C ILE A 37 -26.82 -17.58 6.31
N GLU A 38 -26.16 -18.68 6.70
CA GLU A 38 -24.97 -19.23 6.06
C GLU A 38 -25.22 -19.68 4.61
N SER A 39 -26.45 -20.11 4.29
CA SER A 39 -26.80 -20.60 2.95
C SER A 39 -26.73 -19.51 1.86
N GLY A 40 -26.84 -18.23 2.24
CA GLY A 40 -26.60 -17.14 1.30
C GLY A 40 -27.18 -15.78 1.70
N PRO A 41 -26.79 -14.71 0.98
CA PRO A 41 -27.18 -13.33 1.30
C PRO A 41 -28.67 -13.03 1.02
N GLY A 42 -29.35 -13.86 0.22
CA GLY A 42 -30.79 -13.74 -0.05
C GLY A 42 -31.70 -14.57 0.89
N CYS A 43 -31.12 -15.39 1.76
CA CYS A 43 -31.87 -16.29 2.64
C CYS A 43 -32.35 -15.58 3.92
N THR A 44 -33.58 -15.83 4.33
CA THR A 44 -34.16 -15.24 5.53
C THR A 44 -34.89 -16.31 6.33
N TRP A 45 -35.07 -16.10 7.64
CA TRP A 45 -35.66 -17.09 8.53
C TRP A 45 -36.93 -16.59 9.23
N CYS A 46 -37.99 -17.37 9.27
CA CYS A 46 -39.21 -17.04 10.00
C CYS A 46 -39.18 -17.56 11.45
N GLN A 47 -39.19 -16.65 12.43
CA GLN A 47 -39.21 -17.01 13.86
C GLN A 47 -40.61 -17.23 14.46
N LYS A 48 -41.67 -17.16 13.64
CA LYS A 48 -43.06 -17.32 14.10
C LYS A 48 -43.29 -18.71 14.70
N LEU A 49 -43.89 -18.78 15.90
CA LEU A 49 -44.29 -20.04 16.53
C LEU A 49 -45.41 -20.74 15.73
N ASN A 50 -45.37 -22.07 15.69
CA ASN A 50 -46.33 -22.91 14.94
C ASN A 50 -46.50 -22.47 13.47
N PHE A 51 -45.42 -22.02 12.83
CA PHE A 51 -45.39 -21.66 11.41
C PHE A 51 -45.38 -22.90 10.51
N THR A 52 -44.73 -23.98 10.96
CA THR A 52 -44.64 -25.25 10.24
C THR A 52 -45.91 -26.08 10.47
N GLY A 53 -46.51 -26.57 9.38
CA GLY A 53 -47.68 -27.43 9.42
C GLY A 53 -47.33 -28.88 9.80
N PRO A 54 -48.31 -29.71 10.20
CA PRO A 54 -48.09 -31.13 10.44
C PRO A 54 -47.53 -31.82 9.19
N GLY A 55 -46.29 -32.31 9.26
CA GLY A 55 -45.60 -33.00 8.15
C GLY A 55 -44.67 -32.11 7.33
N ASP A 56 -44.65 -30.80 7.55
CA ASP A 56 -43.68 -29.90 6.91
C ASP A 56 -42.34 -29.89 7.67
N PRO A 57 -41.20 -29.93 6.96
CA PRO A 57 -39.89 -29.80 7.60
C PRO A 57 -39.61 -28.35 8.01
N ASP A 58 -38.87 -28.12 9.10
CA ASP A 58 -38.51 -26.75 9.53
C ASP A 58 -37.66 -25.96 8.51
N SER A 59 -37.09 -26.63 7.52
CA SER A 59 -36.42 -25.98 6.37
C SER A 59 -37.33 -25.07 5.55
N ILE A 60 -38.67 -25.13 5.71
CA ILE A 60 -39.60 -24.17 5.10
C ILE A 60 -39.57 -22.79 5.75
N ARG A 61 -39.04 -22.68 6.98
CA ARG A 61 -38.82 -21.40 7.68
C ARG A 61 -37.70 -20.59 7.05
N CYS A 62 -36.80 -21.26 6.32
CA CYS A 62 -35.76 -20.64 5.52
C CYS A 62 -36.25 -20.46 4.08
N ASP A 63 -36.32 -19.21 3.63
CA ASP A 63 -36.61 -18.88 2.23
C ASP A 63 -36.28 -17.41 1.97
N THR A 64 -36.54 -16.94 0.76
CA THR A 64 -36.44 -15.50 0.46
C THR A 64 -37.55 -14.72 1.18
N ARG A 65 -37.29 -13.45 1.50
CA ARG A 65 -38.27 -12.57 2.17
C ARG A 65 -39.65 -12.57 1.49
N PRO A 66 -39.77 -12.45 0.14
CA PRO A 66 -41.07 -12.51 -0.53
C PRO A 66 -41.81 -13.84 -0.35
N GLN A 67 -41.09 -14.97 -0.35
CA GLN A 67 -41.70 -16.29 -0.17
C GLN A 67 -42.19 -16.49 1.27
N LEU A 68 -41.45 -16.02 2.27
CA LEU A 68 -41.88 -16.08 3.66
C LEU A 68 -43.13 -15.23 3.93
N LEU A 69 -43.20 -14.02 3.35
CA LEU A 69 -44.39 -13.18 3.43
C LEU A 69 -45.60 -13.86 2.77
N LYS A 70 -45.40 -14.49 1.59
CA LYS A 70 -46.44 -15.25 0.89
C LYS A 70 -46.95 -16.45 1.69
N ARG A 71 -46.08 -17.07 2.50
CA ARG A 71 -46.43 -18.16 3.42
C ARG A 71 -47.04 -17.70 4.75
N GLY A 72 -47.28 -16.39 4.93
CA GLY A 72 -47.93 -15.85 6.12
C GLY A 72 -47.00 -15.63 7.33
N CYS A 73 -45.69 -15.54 7.11
CA CYS A 73 -44.76 -15.04 8.11
C CYS A 73 -44.94 -13.52 8.24
N ALA A 74 -45.09 -13.00 9.46
CA ALA A 74 -45.18 -11.56 9.67
C ALA A 74 -43.82 -10.90 9.36
N ALA A 75 -43.82 -9.68 8.83
CA ALA A 75 -42.58 -8.98 8.47
C ALA A 75 -41.61 -8.84 9.65
N ASP A 76 -42.18 -8.63 10.84
CA ASP A 76 -41.49 -8.51 12.13
C ASP A 76 -40.86 -9.83 12.61
N ASP A 77 -41.37 -10.97 12.12
CA ASP A 77 -40.87 -12.31 12.46
C ASP A 77 -39.82 -12.81 11.45
N ILE A 78 -39.48 -12.02 10.43
CA ILE A 78 -38.45 -12.37 9.45
C ILE A 78 -37.08 -11.91 9.96
N MET A 79 -36.25 -12.87 10.33
CA MET A 79 -34.85 -12.66 10.69
C MET A 79 -34.02 -12.54 9.41
N ASP A 80 -33.39 -11.39 9.26
CA ASP A 80 -32.60 -11.02 8.08
C ASP A 80 -31.41 -10.15 8.53
N PRO A 81 -30.39 -10.74 9.18
CA PRO A 81 -29.20 -10.01 9.56
C PRO A 81 -28.54 -9.42 8.30
N THR A 82 -28.12 -8.16 8.37
CA THR A 82 -27.45 -7.48 7.26
C THR A 82 -26.05 -7.04 7.64
N SER A 83 -25.08 -7.22 6.74
CA SER A 83 -23.72 -6.72 6.96
C SER A 83 -23.71 -5.23 7.33
N LEU A 84 -22.95 -4.88 8.37
CA LEU A 84 -22.89 -3.53 8.94
C LEU A 84 -21.44 -3.07 9.11
N ALA A 85 -21.22 -1.75 8.97
CA ALA A 85 -19.97 -1.12 9.32
C ALA A 85 -20.18 -0.05 10.39
N GLU A 86 -19.48 -0.17 11.52
CA GLU A 86 -19.43 0.82 12.58
C GLU A 86 -18.08 1.54 12.53
N THR A 87 -18.11 2.85 12.27
CA THR A 87 -16.92 3.68 12.21
C THR A 87 -16.70 4.42 13.52
N GLN A 88 -15.47 4.39 14.02
CA GLN A 88 -15.05 5.13 15.20
C GLN A 88 -13.97 6.14 14.79
N GLU A 89 -14.32 7.41 14.86
CA GLU A 89 -13.39 8.51 14.69
C GLU A 89 -12.78 8.87 16.04
N ASP A 90 -11.47 8.95 16.07
CA ASP A 90 -10.73 9.28 17.26
C ASP A 90 -10.62 10.81 17.34
N HIS A 91 -11.26 11.42 18.33
CA HIS A 91 -11.32 12.88 18.52
C HIS A 91 -9.99 13.53 18.94
N ASP A 92 -8.92 12.74 19.09
CA ASP A 92 -7.65 13.23 19.59
C ASP A 92 -6.90 14.07 18.53
N GLY A 93 -6.43 15.24 18.98
CA GLY A 93 -6.11 16.45 18.19
C GLY A 93 -4.82 16.44 17.37
N GLY A 94 -4.50 15.34 16.70
CA GLY A 94 -3.46 15.29 15.68
C GLY A 94 -3.99 15.65 14.29
N GLN A 95 -3.19 16.28 13.43
CA GLN A 95 -3.47 16.38 11.99
C GLN A 95 -3.42 14.98 11.35
N LYS A 96 -4.48 14.19 11.49
CA LYS A 96 -4.60 12.86 10.88
C LYS A 96 -5.04 13.02 9.42
N GLN A 97 -4.28 12.45 8.48
CA GLN A 97 -4.59 12.53 7.06
C GLN A 97 -5.62 11.49 6.63
N LEU A 98 -5.80 10.44 7.42
CA LEU A 98 -6.69 9.31 7.15
C LEU A 98 -7.74 9.15 8.26
N SER A 99 -9.00 8.99 7.87
CA SER A 99 -10.16 8.84 8.76
C SER A 99 -11.22 7.92 8.14
N PRO A 100 -11.98 7.15 8.94
CA PRO A 100 -11.86 6.94 10.39
C PRO A 100 -10.60 6.13 10.75
N GLN A 101 -10.20 6.09 12.03
CA GLN A 101 -9.02 5.33 12.47
C GLN A 101 -9.35 3.88 12.82
N LYS A 102 -10.60 3.62 13.25
CA LYS A 102 -11.07 2.29 13.61
C LYS A 102 -12.41 2.02 12.94
N VAL A 103 -12.56 0.82 12.40
CA VAL A 103 -13.81 0.33 11.81
C VAL A 103 -14.08 -1.06 12.36
N THR A 104 -15.30 -1.31 12.80
CA THR A 104 -15.78 -2.64 13.15
C THR A 104 -16.79 -3.07 12.11
N LEU A 105 -16.50 -4.16 11.40
CA LEU A 105 -17.37 -4.75 10.40
C LEU A 105 -18.06 -5.97 10.99
N TYR A 106 -19.36 -6.06 10.77
CA TYR A 106 -20.15 -7.26 11.02
C TYR A 106 -20.52 -7.81 9.65
N LEU A 107 -19.95 -8.96 9.27
CA LEU A 107 -20.08 -9.50 7.92
C LEU A 107 -21.00 -10.71 7.90
N ARG A 108 -22.06 -10.61 7.11
CA ARG A 108 -22.86 -11.74 6.67
C ARG A 108 -22.23 -12.36 5.41
N PRO A 109 -22.10 -13.70 5.32
CA PRO A 109 -21.54 -14.35 4.14
C PRO A 109 -22.25 -13.94 2.84
N GLY A 110 -21.47 -13.59 1.83
CA GLY A 110 -21.95 -13.16 0.52
C GLY A 110 -22.52 -11.73 0.44
N GLN A 111 -22.64 -11.02 1.56
CA GLN A 111 -23.12 -9.62 1.59
C GLN A 111 -21.99 -8.66 1.98
N ALA A 112 -21.69 -7.70 1.12
CA ALA A 112 -20.66 -6.70 1.38
C ALA A 112 -21.10 -5.70 2.47
N ALA A 113 -20.22 -5.40 3.43
CA ALA A 113 -20.30 -4.17 4.23
C ALA A 113 -19.51 -3.06 3.51
N ALA A 114 -20.03 -1.84 3.52
CA ALA A 114 -19.36 -0.68 2.92
C ALA A 114 -19.12 0.41 3.97
N PHE A 115 -17.95 1.02 3.96
CA PHE A 115 -17.62 2.21 4.75
C PHE A 115 -16.73 3.15 3.95
N ASN A 116 -16.76 4.43 4.30
CA ASN A 116 -15.96 5.44 3.64
C ASN A 116 -14.69 5.72 4.44
N VAL A 117 -13.58 5.86 3.72
CA VAL A 117 -12.31 6.36 4.22
C VAL A 117 -12.05 7.69 3.55
N THR A 118 -11.92 8.76 4.33
CA THR A 118 -11.57 10.09 3.84
C THR A 118 -10.08 10.30 4.02
N PHE A 119 -9.41 10.65 2.92
CA PHE A 119 -8.02 11.10 2.92
C PHE A 119 -7.97 12.60 2.67
N ARG A 120 -7.33 13.34 3.57
CA ARG A 120 -7.03 14.77 3.40
C ARG A 120 -5.53 14.98 3.52
N ARG A 121 -4.93 15.42 2.41
CA ARG A 121 -3.49 15.71 2.37
C ARG A 121 -3.16 16.91 3.27
N ALA A 122 -2.34 16.70 4.30
CA ALA A 122 -1.88 17.78 5.18
C ALA A 122 -0.78 18.63 4.52
N LYS A 123 -0.67 19.88 4.96
CA LYS A 123 0.43 20.78 4.58
C LYS A 123 1.59 20.61 5.58
N GLY A 124 2.83 20.64 5.09
CA GLY A 124 4.00 20.73 5.96
C GLY A 124 4.33 19.46 6.76
N TYR A 125 3.90 18.28 6.28
CA TYR A 125 4.26 17.02 6.92
C TYR A 125 5.78 16.81 6.86
N PRO A 126 6.47 16.41 7.95
CA PRO A 126 7.92 16.28 7.97
C PRO A 126 8.44 15.32 6.89
N ILE A 127 9.64 15.60 6.37
CA ILE A 127 10.27 14.81 5.30
C ILE A 127 11.67 14.41 5.76
N ASP A 128 11.97 13.12 5.61
CA ASP A 128 13.33 12.61 5.61
C ASP A 128 13.74 12.32 4.18
N LEU A 129 14.87 12.90 3.74
CA LEU A 129 15.43 12.66 2.42
C LEU A 129 16.81 12.03 2.55
N TYR A 130 16.95 10.80 2.08
CA TYR A 130 18.24 10.13 1.99
C TYR A 130 18.73 10.16 0.54
N TYR A 131 19.89 10.77 0.32
CA TYR A 131 20.49 10.88 -1.01
C TYR A 131 21.51 9.74 -1.21
N LEU A 132 21.20 8.83 -2.11
CA LEU A 132 22.02 7.68 -2.46
C LEU A 132 22.66 7.91 -3.82
N MET A 133 23.97 8.13 -3.82
CA MET A 133 24.73 8.57 -4.99
C MET A 133 25.67 7.47 -5.50
N ASP A 134 25.64 7.28 -6.82
CA ASP A 134 26.65 6.52 -7.54
C ASP A 134 27.99 7.28 -7.53
N LEU A 135 29.07 6.60 -7.14
CA LEU A 135 30.44 7.13 -7.16
C LEU A 135 31.34 6.41 -8.18
N SER A 136 30.77 5.75 -9.18
CA SER A 136 31.47 5.31 -10.39
C SER A 136 32.19 6.49 -11.06
N TYR A 137 33.17 6.21 -11.91
CA TYR A 137 34.09 7.25 -12.40
C TYR A 137 33.40 8.30 -13.29
N SER A 138 32.31 7.94 -13.97
CA SER A 138 31.52 8.88 -14.79
C SER A 138 30.88 9.99 -13.96
N MET A 139 30.55 9.72 -12.69
CA MET A 139 29.87 10.66 -11.78
C MET A 139 30.82 11.70 -11.13
N LEU A 140 32.02 11.91 -11.68
CA LEU A 140 33.06 12.76 -11.08
C LEU A 140 32.65 14.24 -10.99
N ASP A 141 32.07 14.78 -12.05
CA ASP A 141 31.55 16.14 -12.11
C ASP A 141 30.25 16.29 -11.30
N ASP A 142 29.37 15.30 -11.31
CA ASP A 142 28.22 15.24 -10.41
C ASP A 142 28.65 15.36 -8.96
N LEU A 143 29.66 14.60 -8.53
CA LEU A 143 30.16 14.63 -7.15
C LEU A 143 30.65 16.04 -6.76
N ARG A 144 31.28 16.77 -7.68
CA ARG A 144 31.73 18.15 -7.43
C ARG A 144 30.57 19.11 -7.19
N ASN A 145 29.45 18.90 -7.88
CA ASN A 145 28.23 19.70 -7.70
C ASN A 145 27.45 19.26 -6.46
N VAL A 146 27.28 17.95 -6.23
CA VAL A 146 26.57 17.41 -5.05
C VAL A 146 27.24 17.81 -3.73
N LYS A 147 28.57 17.89 -3.70
CA LYS A 147 29.32 18.43 -2.55
C LYS A 147 28.91 19.85 -2.17
N LYS A 148 28.40 20.65 -3.11
CA LYS A 148 27.94 22.03 -2.89
C LYS A 148 26.43 22.11 -2.64
N LEU A 149 25.67 21.06 -2.97
CA LEU A 149 24.21 21.05 -2.96
C LEU A 149 23.57 20.89 -1.57
N GLY A 150 24.32 20.54 -0.53
CA GLY A 150 23.77 20.26 0.80
C GLY A 150 22.89 21.38 1.38
N GLY A 151 23.34 22.64 1.27
CA GLY A 151 22.59 23.80 1.74
C GLY A 151 21.35 24.12 0.88
N ASP A 152 21.42 23.86 -0.43
CA ASP A 152 20.30 24.10 -1.35
C ASP A 152 19.23 23.00 -1.23
N LEU A 153 19.63 21.76 -0.98
CA LEU A 153 18.73 20.63 -0.73
C LEU A 153 17.92 20.83 0.54
N LEU A 154 18.56 21.18 1.68
CA LEU A 154 17.82 21.46 2.91
C LEU A 154 16.90 22.67 2.77
N ARG A 155 17.34 23.72 2.07
CA ARG A 155 16.50 24.89 1.80
C ARG A 155 15.27 24.52 0.97
N ALA A 156 15.45 23.73 -0.08
CA ALA A 156 14.37 23.23 -0.91
C ALA A 156 13.39 22.33 -0.12
N LEU A 157 13.88 21.51 0.80
CA LEU A 157 13.02 20.74 1.70
C LEU A 157 12.26 21.64 2.66
N ASN A 158 12.92 22.66 3.22
CA ASN A 158 12.32 23.61 4.14
C ASN A 158 11.27 24.53 3.48
N GLU A 159 11.32 24.71 2.16
CA GLU A 159 10.25 25.36 1.40
C GLU A 159 8.99 24.49 1.26
N ILE A 160 9.15 23.16 1.31
CA ILE A 160 8.06 22.19 1.17
C ILE A 160 7.45 21.83 2.55
N THR A 161 8.30 21.68 3.56
CA THR A 161 7.93 21.24 4.90
C THR A 161 8.69 22.02 5.97
N GLU A 162 8.10 22.17 7.16
CA GLU A 162 8.73 22.89 8.26
C GLU A 162 9.81 22.04 8.97
N SER A 163 9.87 20.72 8.71
CA SER A 163 10.80 19.81 9.38
C SER A 163 11.43 18.80 8.41
N GLY A 164 12.44 19.26 7.68
CA GLY A 164 13.27 18.42 6.80
C GLY A 164 14.51 17.84 7.49
N ARG A 165 14.85 16.59 7.18
CA ARG A 165 16.19 16.01 7.45
C ARG A 165 16.80 15.47 6.17
N ILE A 166 18.13 15.57 6.07
CA ILE A 166 18.91 15.03 4.95
C ILE A 166 19.93 14.01 5.44
N GLY A 167 20.13 12.96 4.65
CA GLY A 167 21.14 11.93 4.84
C GLY A 167 21.85 11.64 3.53
N PHE A 168 22.99 10.96 3.60
CA PHE A 168 23.78 10.63 2.41
C PHE A 168 24.39 9.23 2.52
N GLY A 169 24.35 8.51 1.40
CA GLY A 169 25.10 7.28 1.18
C GLY A 169 25.66 7.24 -0.23
N SER A 170 26.67 6.41 -0.40
CA SER A 170 27.30 6.19 -1.70
C SER A 170 27.35 4.72 -2.04
N PHE A 171 27.37 4.41 -3.33
CA PHE A 171 27.55 3.04 -3.83
C PHE A 171 28.42 3.02 -5.09
N VAL A 172 28.93 1.84 -5.42
CA VAL A 172 29.53 1.51 -6.73
C VAL A 172 29.04 0.10 -7.07
N ASP A 173 29.80 -0.94 -6.72
CA ASP A 173 29.40 -2.33 -6.96
C ASP A 173 30.11 -3.34 -6.04
N LYS A 174 29.72 -4.62 -6.13
CA LYS A 174 30.36 -5.75 -5.48
C LYS A 174 31.84 -5.83 -5.86
N THR A 175 32.68 -6.17 -4.91
CA THR A 175 34.14 -6.06 -5.04
C THR A 175 34.80 -7.36 -5.53
N VAL A 176 34.12 -8.08 -6.43
CA VAL A 176 34.61 -9.31 -7.08
C VAL A 176 34.55 -9.18 -8.60
N LEU A 177 35.32 -10.02 -9.31
CA LEU A 177 35.18 -10.15 -10.76
C LEU A 177 33.82 -10.79 -11.10
N PRO A 178 33.18 -10.44 -12.23
CA PRO A 178 33.63 -9.48 -13.25
C PRO A 178 33.25 -8.02 -12.99
N PHE A 179 32.58 -7.71 -11.88
CA PHE A 179 32.05 -6.37 -11.59
C PHE A 179 33.15 -5.34 -11.36
N VAL A 180 34.24 -5.75 -10.71
CA VAL A 180 35.45 -4.92 -10.55
C VAL A 180 36.70 -5.67 -10.97
N ASN A 181 37.73 -4.93 -11.36
CA ASN A 181 39.05 -5.50 -11.60
C ASN A 181 39.76 -5.78 -10.26
N THR A 182 39.84 -7.06 -9.88
CA THR A 182 40.45 -7.49 -8.61
C THR A 182 41.98 -7.54 -8.63
N HIS A 183 42.64 -7.01 -9.66
CA HIS A 183 44.09 -6.84 -9.65
C HIS A 183 44.49 -5.86 -8.52
N PRO A 184 45.50 -6.16 -7.68
CA PRO A 184 45.80 -5.36 -6.48
C PRO A 184 46.01 -3.86 -6.73
N GLU A 185 46.62 -3.49 -7.86
CA GLU A 185 46.81 -2.08 -8.23
C GLU A 185 45.49 -1.39 -8.59
N LYS A 186 44.57 -2.11 -9.25
CA LYS A 186 43.25 -1.61 -9.63
C LYS A 186 42.26 -1.59 -8.47
N LEU A 187 42.42 -2.47 -7.48
CA LEU A 187 41.70 -2.35 -6.21
C LEU A 187 42.13 -1.13 -5.40
N ARG A 188 43.41 -0.71 -5.49
CA ARG A 188 43.89 0.51 -4.84
C ARG A 188 43.47 1.77 -5.58
N ASN A 189 43.49 1.73 -6.91
CA ASN A 189 43.05 2.83 -7.77
C ASN A 189 42.25 2.28 -8.97
N PRO A 190 40.92 2.18 -8.86
CA PRO A 190 40.09 1.67 -9.95
C PRO A 190 39.94 2.68 -11.10
N CYS A 191 40.16 3.97 -10.82
CA CYS A 191 40.04 5.03 -11.80
C CYS A 191 41.11 4.96 -12.91
N PRO A 192 40.92 5.66 -14.04
CA PRO A 192 41.96 5.85 -15.04
C PRO A 192 43.24 6.45 -14.41
N ASN A 193 44.42 6.03 -14.87
CA ASN A 193 45.71 6.36 -14.26
C ASN A 193 46.03 7.87 -14.10
N LYS A 194 45.25 8.74 -14.74
CA LYS A 194 45.37 10.19 -14.62
C LYS A 194 44.77 10.73 -13.32
N GLU A 195 43.85 10.00 -12.71
CA GLU A 195 43.18 10.43 -11.48
C GLU A 195 43.99 9.99 -10.26
N LYS A 196 44.31 10.97 -9.40
CA LYS A 196 45.13 10.76 -8.20
C LYS A 196 44.27 10.65 -6.94
N GLU A 197 43.07 11.22 -6.95
CA GLU A 197 42.15 11.24 -5.81
C GLU A 197 40.99 10.27 -6.06
N CYS A 198 41.32 8.97 -6.09
CA CYS A 198 40.36 7.90 -6.31
C CYS A 198 40.38 6.92 -5.13
N GLN A 199 39.21 6.56 -4.62
CA GLN A 199 39.08 5.56 -3.56
C GLN A 199 38.93 4.13 -4.13
N PRO A 200 39.27 3.09 -3.35
CA PRO A 200 38.99 1.70 -3.71
C PRO A 200 37.50 1.45 -4.01
N PRO A 201 37.17 0.46 -4.86
CA PRO A 201 35.78 0.09 -5.10
C PRO A 201 35.12 -0.47 -3.83
N PHE A 202 33.81 -0.24 -3.70
CA PHE A 202 33.00 -0.69 -2.58
C PHE A 202 31.54 -0.81 -2.99
N ALA A 203 30.79 -1.70 -2.33
CA ALA A 203 29.37 -1.90 -2.65
C ALA A 203 28.49 -0.75 -2.13
N PHE A 204 28.41 -0.58 -0.81
CA PHE A 204 27.62 0.48 -0.19
C PHE A 204 28.34 1.04 1.05
N ARG A 205 28.29 2.37 1.18
CA ARG A 205 28.74 3.11 2.36
C ARG A 205 27.64 4.06 2.82
N HIS A 206 27.23 3.91 4.07
CA HIS A 206 26.47 4.93 4.77
C HIS A 206 27.43 6.03 5.23
N VAL A 207 27.23 7.27 4.78
CA VAL A 207 28.16 8.38 5.06
C VAL A 207 27.59 9.31 6.13
N LEU A 208 26.31 9.65 6.00
CA LEU A 208 25.66 10.62 6.87
C LEU A 208 24.26 10.14 7.26
N LYS A 209 24.06 9.95 8.57
CA LYS A 209 22.76 9.74 9.20
C LYS A 209 21.84 10.94 8.99
N LEU A 210 20.53 10.69 8.86
CA LEU A 210 19.53 11.75 8.68
C LEU A 210 19.64 12.84 9.77
N THR A 211 19.96 14.06 9.35
CA THR A 211 20.24 15.22 10.19
C THR A 211 19.58 16.48 9.61
N ASP A 212 19.32 17.47 10.45
CA ASP A 212 18.86 18.81 10.06
C ASP A 212 20.04 19.79 9.82
N ASN A 213 21.28 19.35 10.05
CA ASN A 213 22.48 20.18 9.93
C ASN A 213 23.10 20.13 8.52
N SER A 214 22.88 21.18 7.73
CA SER A 214 23.43 21.32 6.38
C SER A 214 24.95 21.32 6.32
N ASN A 215 25.61 21.90 7.34
CA ASN A 215 27.06 22.01 7.36
C ASN A 215 27.70 20.63 7.59
N GLN A 216 27.05 19.78 8.39
CA GLN A 216 27.47 18.39 8.56
C GLN A 216 27.39 17.63 7.23
N PHE A 217 26.30 17.80 6.47
CA PHE A 217 26.19 17.21 5.15
C PHE A 217 27.30 17.67 4.21
N GLN A 218 27.52 18.98 4.10
CA GLN A 218 28.55 19.53 3.22
C GLN A 218 29.95 19.01 3.59
N THR A 219 30.23 18.87 4.88
CA THR A 219 31.51 18.37 5.38
C THR A 219 31.69 16.88 5.10
N GLU A 220 30.71 16.03 5.42
CA GLU A 220 30.84 14.57 5.27
C GLU A 220 30.78 14.12 3.80
N VAL A 221 29.95 14.76 2.97
CA VAL A 221 29.91 14.53 1.52
C VAL A 221 31.16 15.10 0.85
N GLY A 222 31.67 16.23 1.34
CA GLY A 222 32.93 16.83 0.89
C GLY A 222 34.14 15.89 0.97
N LYS A 223 34.15 14.99 1.96
CA LYS A 223 35.22 13.99 2.17
C LYS A 223 35.18 12.81 1.19
N GLN A 224 34.06 12.58 0.51
CA GLN A 224 33.96 11.44 -0.41
C GLN A 224 34.80 11.68 -1.66
N LEU A 225 35.47 10.64 -2.14
CA LEU A 225 36.24 10.66 -3.39
C LEU A 225 35.50 9.87 -4.47
N ILE A 226 35.85 10.07 -5.73
CA ILE A 226 35.30 9.22 -6.79
C ILE A 226 35.93 7.81 -6.72
N SER A 227 35.24 6.83 -7.27
CA SER A 227 35.68 5.45 -7.38
C SER A 227 35.56 4.99 -8.83
N GLY A 228 35.63 3.68 -9.05
CA GLY A 228 35.31 3.05 -10.33
C GLY A 228 35.17 1.53 -10.19
N ASN A 229 34.56 0.94 -11.19
CA ASN A 229 34.33 -0.49 -11.39
C ASN A 229 34.68 -0.88 -12.84
N LEU A 230 34.31 -2.07 -13.27
CA LEU A 230 34.74 -2.63 -14.56
C LEU A 230 33.62 -2.72 -15.59
N ASP A 231 32.44 -3.22 -15.22
CA ASP A 231 31.25 -3.23 -16.06
C ASP A 231 30.42 -1.96 -15.93
N ALA A 232 29.33 -1.87 -16.69
CA ALA A 232 28.53 -0.66 -16.80
C ALA A 232 27.32 -0.61 -15.83
N PRO A 233 26.54 -1.69 -15.62
CA PRO A 233 25.52 -1.67 -14.59
C PRO A 233 26.16 -1.63 -13.20
N GLU A 234 25.49 -0.99 -12.25
CA GLU A 234 26.04 -0.78 -10.91
C GLU A 234 25.29 -1.59 -9.83
N GLY A 235 25.90 -1.73 -8.65
CA GLY A 235 25.35 -2.40 -7.48
C GLY A 235 24.33 -1.59 -6.68
N GLY A 236 23.66 -0.62 -7.32
CA GLY A 236 22.78 0.33 -6.64
C GLY A 236 21.59 -0.30 -5.91
N LEU A 237 21.05 -1.43 -6.39
CA LEU A 237 19.94 -2.09 -5.70
C LEU A 237 20.35 -2.71 -4.35
N ASP A 238 21.59 -3.18 -4.21
CA ASP A 238 22.11 -3.64 -2.91
C ASP A 238 22.11 -2.49 -1.89
N ALA A 239 22.56 -1.32 -2.33
CA ALA A 239 22.58 -0.13 -1.49
C ALA A 239 21.16 0.30 -1.09
N MET A 240 20.20 0.30 -2.02
CA MET A 240 18.79 0.58 -1.71
C MET A 240 18.22 -0.43 -0.70
N MET A 241 18.56 -1.71 -0.83
CA MET A 241 18.14 -2.75 0.12
C MET A 241 18.70 -2.49 1.53
N GLN A 242 19.98 -2.17 1.65
CA GLN A 242 20.60 -1.84 2.94
C GLN A 242 19.97 -0.58 3.57
N VAL A 243 19.71 0.46 2.78
CA VAL A 243 19.03 1.68 3.27
C VAL A 243 17.61 1.37 3.78
N ALA A 244 16.90 0.44 3.15
CA ALA A 244 15.58 0.02 3.58
C ALA A 244 15.61 -0.95 4.78
N ALA A 245 16.66 -1.76 4.92
CA ALA A 245 16.78 -2.77 5.97
C ALA A 245 17.42 -2.26 7.28
N CYS A 246 18.13 -1.13 7.24
CA CYS A 246 18.89 -0.55 8.37
C CYS A 246 18.27 0.77 8.89
N PRO A 247 17.02 0.81 9.37
CA PRO A 247 16.36 2.07 9.70
C PRO A 247 16.99 2.82 10.87
N GLU A 248 17.63 2.12 11.80
CA GLU A 248 18.25 2.72 12.99
C GLU A 248 19.55 3.44 12.64
N GLU A 249 20.37 2.83 11.78
CA GLU A 249 21.62 3.38 11.26
C GLU A 249 21.33 4.60 10.40
N ILE A 250 20.43 4.45 9.42
CA ILE A 250 20.02 5.53 8.51
C ILE A 250 19.33 6.67 9.27
N GLY A 251 18.56 6.35 10.32
CA GLY A 251 17.91 7.31 11.20
C GLY A 251 16.53 7.76 10.74
N TRP A 252 15.76 6.87 10.09
CA TRP A 252 14.42 7.19 9.59
C TRP A 252 13.46 7.54 10.74
N ARG A 253 12.79 8.70 10.64
CA ARG A 253 11.65 9.04 11.51
C ARG A 253 10.38 8.33 11.02
N ASN A 254 9.33 8.37 11.84
CA ASN A 254 8.00 7.93 11.45
C ASN A 254 7.26 9.04 10.68
N VAL A 255 7.81 9.45 9.54
CA VAL A 255 7.33 10.55 8.69
C VAL A 255 7.42 10.16 7.20
N THR A 256 7.26 11.09 6.26
CA THR A 256 7.49 10.81 4.84
C THR A 256 8.97 10.51 4.59
N ARG A 257 9.28 9.34 4.03
CA ARG A 257 10.66 8.89 3.73
C ARG A 257 10.89 8.89 2.22
N LEU A 258 11.81 9.73 1.76
CA LEU A 258 12.21 9.83 0.35
C LEU A 258 13.63 9.30 0.19
N LEU A 259 13.83 8.40 -0.75
CA LEU A 259 15.15 7.87 -1.12
C LEU A 259 15.49 8.34 -2.53
N VAL A 260 16.39 9.33 -2.65
CA VAL A 260 16.87 9.77 -3.96
C VAL A 260 17.95 8.80 -4.40
N PHE A 261 17.78 8.19 -5.57
CA PHE A 261 18.74 7.29 -6.20
C PHE A 261 19.30 7.98 -7.43
N ALA A 262 20.58 8.37 -7.39
CA ALA A 262 21.25 9.13 -8.44
C ALA A 262 22.36 8.32 -9.10
N THR A 263 22.23 8.06 -10.40
CA THR A 263 23.21 7.35 -11.23
C THR A 263 23.00 7.73 -12.70
N ASP A 264 24.04 7.58 -13.50
CA ASP A 264 24.00 7.76 -14.94
C ASP A 264 23.88 6.43 -15.71
N ASP A 265 23.85 5.27 -15.05
CA ASP A 265 23.85 3.95 -15.69
C ASP A 265 22.75 2.97 -15.16
N GLY A 266 22.83 1.71 -15.60
CA GLY A 266 21.95 0.62 -15.22
C GLY A 266 22.20 0.08 -13.82
N PHE A 267 21.50 -1.00 -13.48
CA PHE A 267 21.59 -1.63 -12.17
C PHE A 267 21.63 -3.15 -12.30
N HIS A 268 22.41 -3.79 -11.45
CA HIS A 268 22.39 -5.24 -11.26
C HIS A 268 21.20 -5.69 -10.41
N PHE A 269 20.75 -6.93 -10.64
CA PHE A 269 19.67 -7.57 -9.90
C PHE A 269 19.92 -9.08 -9.73
N ALA A 270 19.12 -9.72 -8.88
CA ALA A 270 19.25 -11.15 -8.56
C ALA A 270 19.44 -12.03 -9.81
N GLY A 271 20.46 -12.88 -9.77
CA GLY A 271 20.92 -13.70 -10.88
C GLY A 271 22.28 -13.25 -11.43
N ASP A 272 22.58 -11.95 -11.39
CA ASP A 272 23.84 -11.41 -11.92
C ASP A 272 25.05 -11.82 -11.06
N GLY A 273 24.87 -11.96 -9.74
CA GLY A 273 25.91 -12.41 -8.81
C GLY A 273 26.49 -13.78 -9.16
N LYS A 274 25.77 -14.60 -9.94
CA LYS A 274 26.27 -15.87 -10.47
C LYS A 274 27.58 -15.71 -11.25
N LEU A 275 27.78 -14.59 -11.94
CA LEU A 275 29.01 -14.29 -12.68
C LEU A 275 30.23 -14.19 -11.75
N GLY A 276 30.04 -13.69 -10.53
CA GLY A 276 31.04 -13.64 -9.47
C GLY A 276 31.02 -14.85 -8.53
N ALA A 277 30.38 -15.95 -8.92
CA ALA A 277 30.17 -17.15 -8.09
C ALA A 277 29.40 -16.90 -6.78
N ILE A 278 28.58 -15.85 -6.73
CA ILE A 278 27.72 -15.54 -5.58
C ILE A 278 26.33 -16.12 -5.86
N LEU A 279 25.99 -17.20 -5.17
CA LEU A 279 24.76 -17.98 -5.40
C LEU A 279 23.74 -17.86 -4.26
N THR A 280 24.15 -17.29 -3.13
CA THR A 280 23.29 -17.10 -1.97
C THR A 280 22.36 -15.93 -2.23
N PRO A 281 21.02 -16.09 -2.24
CA PRO A 281 20.11 -14.98 -2.46
C PRO A 281 20.25 -13.90 -1.38
N ASN A 282 19.94 -12.64 -1.75
CA ASN A 282 19.83 -11.56 -0.78
C ASN A 282 18.78 -11.89 0.29
N ASP A 283 19.11 -11.72 1.57
CA ASP A 283 18.24 -12.10 2.70
C ASP A 283 17.32 -10.96 3.18
N GLY A 284 17.46 -9.75 2.61
CA GLY A 284 16.66 -8.57 2.97
C GLY A 284 16.92 -8.02 4.37
N ARG A 285 18.08 -8.34 4.97
CA ARG A 285 18.49 -7.88 6.32
C ARG A 285 19.56 -6.80 6.28
N CYS A 286 19.71 -6.10 7.41
CA CYS A 286 20.77 -5.14 7.60
C CYS A 286 22.11 -5.86 7.84
N HIS A 287 23.15 -5.46 7.10
CA HIS A 287 24.51 -5.99 7.17
C HIS A 287 25.55 -4.87 7.19
N LEU A 288 25.21 -3.72 7.79
CA LEU A 288 26.14 -2.62 7.97
C LEU A 288 27.10 -2.90 9.11
N GLU A 289 28.40 -2.87 8.79
CA GLU A 289 29.49 -2.94 9.75
C GLU A 289 30.42 -1.75 9.49
N ASP A 290 30.65 -0.90 10.50
CA ASP A 290 31.37 0.37 10.33
C ASP A 290 30.80 1.23 9.19
N ASN A 291 29.47 1.27 9.07
CA ASN A 291 28.73 1.95 8.01
C ASN A 291 29.03 1.44 6.59
N MET A 292 29.58 0.24 6.43
CA MET A 292 29.90 -0.38 5.15
C MET A 292 29.17 -1.71 4.99
N TYR A 293 28.70 -2.02 3.78
CA TYR A 293 28.15 -3.34 3.46
C TYR A 293 29.28 -4.33 3.15
N LYS A 294 29.99 -4.79 4.19
CA LYS A 294 31.19 -5.65 4.04
C LYS A 294 30.87 -7.04 3.47
N LYS A 295 29.66 -7.55 3.75
CA LYS A 295 29.19 -8.87 3.29
C LYS A 295 28.56 -8.85 1.90
N SER A 296 28.73 -7.77 1.13
CA SER A 296 28.17 -7.66 -0.22
C SER A 296 28.55 -8.80 -1.16
N ASN A 297 29.72 -9.41 -0.94
CA ASN A 297 30.23 -10.48 -1.78
C ASN A 297 29.74 -11.88 -1.33
N GLU A 298 29.02 -11.97 -0.22
CA GLU A 298 28.46 -13.23 0.30
C GLU A 298 27.02 -13.48 -0.22
N PHE A 299 26.31 -12.41 -0.57
CA PHE A 299 24.93 -12.41 -1.02
C PHE A 299 24.80 -11.84 -2.43
N ASP A 300 23.93 -12.43 -3.25
CA ASP A 300 23.57 -11.93 -4.56
C ASP A 300 22.85 -10.57 -4.43
N TYR A 301 22.71 -9.87 -5.54
CA TYR A 301 21.89 -8.65 -5.63
C TYR A 301 20.43 -8.98 -5.27
N PRO A 302 19.65 -8.02 -4.74
CA PRO A 302 18.24 -8.24 -4.51
C PRO A 302 17.47 -8.34 -5.83
N SER A 303 16.35 -9.06 -5.81
CA SER A 303 15.41 -8.99 -6.93
C SER A 303 14.61 -7.69 -6.87
N VAL A 304 14.15 -7.20 -8.03
CA VAL A 304 13.33 -5.97 -8.08
C VAL A 304 12.07 -6.10 -7.23
N GLY A 305 11.40 -7.26 -7.25
CA GLY A 305 10.21 -7.52 -6.43
C GLY A 305 10.51 -7.57 -4.93
N GLN A 306 11.65 -8.14 -4.53
CA GLN A 306 12.09 -8.14 -3.14
C GLN A 306 12.33 -6.72 -2.63
N LEU A 307 13.00 -5.88 -3.44
CA LEU A 307 13.22 -4.48 -3.11
C LEU A 307 11.90 -3.69 -3.05
N ALA A 308 10.98 -3.91 -4.01
CA ALA A 308 9.66 -3.28 -4.02
C ALA A 308 8.89 -3.58 -2.71
N HIS A 309 8.91 -4.84 -2.27
CA HIS A 309 8.30 -5.25 -1.01
C HIS A 309 8.97 -4.56 0.20
N LYS A 310 10.31 -4.55 0.26
CA LYS A 310 11.05 -3.97 1.40
C LYS A 310 10.85 -2.45 1.51
N LEU A 311 10.84 -1.74 0.38
CA LEU A 311 10.58 -0.30 0.33
C LEU A 311 9.15 0.03 0.78
N ALA A 312 8.16 -0.73 0.31
CA ALA A 312 6.77 -0.55 0.71
C ALA A 312 6.54 -0.86 2.20
N GLU A 313 7.13 -1.97 2.71
CA GLU A 313 7.10 -2.35 4.13
C GLU A 313 7.61 -1.21 5.02
N ASN A 314 8.70 -0.55 4.60
CA ASN A 314 9.34 0.52 5.35
C ASN A 314 8.86 1.92 4.96
N ASN A 315 7.81 2.04 4.15
CA ASN A 315 7.24 3.31 3.69
C ASN A 315 8.26 4.27 3.03
N ILE A 316 9.25 3.73 2.32
CA ILE A 316 10.30 4.49 1.63
C ILE A 316 9.90 4.66 0.16
N GLN A 317 9.88 5.90 -0.31
CA GLN A 317 9.49 6.24 -1.68
C GLN A 317 10.74 6.61 -2.49
N PRO A 318 11.17 5.77 -3.44
CA PRO A 318 12.36 6.07 -4.21
C PRO A 318 12.07 7.12 -5.31
N ILE A 319 13.01 8.03 -5.49
CA ILE A 319 13.07 9.00 -6.57
C ILE A 319 14.31 8.66 -7.40
N PHE A 320 14.11 8.07 -8.57
CA PHE A 320 15.18 7.75 -9.50
C PHE A 320 15.55 9.01 -10.29
N ALA A 321 16.66 9.63 -9.92
CA ALA A 321 17.25 10.77 -10.60
C ALA A 321 18.34 10.24 -11.55
N VAL A 322 17.99 10.03 -12.81
CA VAL A 322 18.87 9.34 -13.77
C VAL A 322 19.03 10.14 -15.05
N THR A 323 20.17 9.96 -15.74
CA THR A 323 20.43 10.64 -17.01
C THR A 323 19.40 10.27 -18.08
N SER A 324 19.28 11.12 -19.10
CA SER A 324 18.27 11.00 -20.17
C SER A 324 18.23 9.61 -20.81
N ARG A 325 19.40 8.99 -21.00
CA ARG A 325 19.54 7.64 -21.58
C ARG A 325 18.87 6.55 -20.74
N MET A 326 18.79 6.73 -19.42
CA MET A 326 18.29 5.73 -18.48
C MET A 326 16.82 5.91 -18.10
N VAL A 327 16.22 7.08 -18.33
CA VAL A 327 14.85 7.42 -17.90
C VAL A 327 13.84 6.31 -18.25
N LYS A 328 13.79 5.87 -19.50
CA LYS A 328 12.82 4.84 -19.95
C LYS A 328 13.00 3.49 -19.27
N THR A 329 14.22 3.16 -18.86
CA THR A 329 14.53 1.92 -18.14
C THR A 329 13.99 2.00 -16.72
N TYR A 330 14.25 3.09 -16.01
CA TYR A 330 13.78 3.29 -14.64
C TYR A 330 12.27 3.58 -14.57
N GLU A 331 11.66 4.11 -15.63
CA GLU A 331 10.20 4.25 -15.70
C GLU A 331 9.48 2.90 -15.57
N LYS A 332 10.05 1.82 -16.12
CA LYS A 332 9.50 0.46 -15.94
C LYS A 332 9.54 -0.01 -14.50
N LEU A 333 10.49 0.46 -13.69
CA LEU A 333 10.50 0.13 -12.25
C LEU A 333 9.31 0.73 -11.53
N THR A 334 8.75 1.86 -12.00
CA THR A 334 7.57 2.48 -11.38
C THR A 334 6.29 1.66 -11.54
N GLU A 335 6.27 0.73 -12.49
CA GLU A 335 5.18 -0.24 -12.66
C GLU A 335 5.20 -1.30 -11.54
N ILE A 336 6.39 -1.63 -11.03
CA ILE A 336 6.61 -2.69 -10.02
C ILE A 336 6.69 -2.11 -8.61
N ILE A 337 7.37 -0.97 -8.43
CA ILE A 337 7.57 -0.29 -7.14
C ILE A 337 6.52 0.81 -7.01
N PRO A 338 5.44 0.60 -6.24
CA PRO A 338 4.44 1.63 -6.02
C PRO A 338 5.09 2.82 -5.31
N LYS A 339 4.53 4.02 -5.51
CA LYS A 339 5.03 5.27 -4.89
C LYS A 339 6.51 5.55 -5.20
N SER A 340 6.89 5.36 -6.45
CA SER A 340 8.18 5.78 -6.98
C SER A 340 8.00 6.83 -8.07
N ALA A 341 9.05 7.62 -8.31
CA ALA A 341 9.08 8.61 -9.38
C ALA A 341 10.42 8.58 -10.09
N VAL A 342 10.41 8.92 -11.37
CA VAL A 342 11.62 9.08 -12.18
C VAL A 342 11.71 10.54 -12.61
N GLY A 343 12.92 11.10 -12.56
CA GLY A 343 13.23 12.41 -13.08
C GLY A 343 14.52 12.36 -13.89
N GLU A 344 14.56 13.13 -14.97
CA GLU A 344 15.75 13.29 -15.79
C GLU A 344 16.77 14.18 -15.07
N LEU A 345 17.89 13.59 -14.68
CA LEU A 345 19.04 14.25 -14.11
C LEU A 345 19.92 14.79 -15.24
N SER A 346 20.33 16.06 -15.12
CA SER A 346 21.37 16.61 -15.99
C SER A 346 22.69 15.87 -15.76
N GLU A 347 23.53 15.75 -16.79
CA GLU A 347 24.83 15.04 -16.71
C GLU A 347 25.80 15.61 -15.65
N ASP A 348 25.52 16.80 -15.11
CA ASP A 348 26.29 17.43 -14.04
C ASP A 348 25.54 17.50 -12.69
N SER A 349 24.37 16.86 -12.60
CA SER A 349 23.46 16.91 -11.45
C SER A 349 22.98 18.30 -11.02
N SER A 350 23.12 19.34 -11.84
CA SER A 350 22.77 20.72 -11.48
C SER A 350 21.27 20.95 -11.22
N ASN A 351 20.40 20.16 -11.85
CA ASN A 351 18.94 20.28 -11.75
C ASN A 351 18.32 19.44 -10.62
N VAL A 352 19.11 18.75 -9.81
CA VAL A 352 18.63 17.74 -8.85
C VAL A 352 17.64 18.29 -7.82
N VAL A 353 17.81 19.53 -7.38
CA VAL A 353 16.90 20.17 -6.42
C VAL A 353 15.50 20.32 -7.00
N GLN A 354 15.41 20.77 -8.26
CA GLN A 354 14.13 20.93 -8.95
C GLN A 354 13.50 19.57 -9.25
N LEU A 355 14.32 18.58 -9.59
CA LEU A 355 13.89 17.20 -9.80
C LEU A 355 13.22 16.64 -8.55
N ILE A 356 13.84 16.79 -7.37
CA ILE A 356 13.28 16.33 -6.10
C ILE A 356 11.95 17.03 -5.80
N LYS A 357 11.85 18.35 -6.02
CA LYS A 357 10.59 19.09 -5.86
C LYS A 357 9.48 18.54 -6.75
N ASN A 358 9.78 18.32 -8.03
CA ASN A 358 8.82 17.79 -9.00
C ASN A 358 8.40 16.35 -8.64
N ALA A 359 9.36 15.50 -8.29
CA ALA A 359 9.11 14.12 -7.89
C ALA A 359 8.29 14.04 -6.60
N TYR A 360 8.60 14.85 -5.60
CA TYR A 360 7.78 14.96 -4.38
C TYR A 360 6.35 15.39 -4.70
N ASN A 361 6.16 16.41 -5.55
CA ASN A 361 4.83 16.85 -5.95
C ASN A 361 4.04 15.75 -6.64
N LYS A 362 4.67 14.98 -7.54
CA LYS A 362 4.06 13.83 -8.23
C LYS A 362 3.73 12.68 -7.27
N LEU A 363 4.64 12.35 -6.35
CA LEU A 363 4.44 11.31 -5.33
C LEU A 363 3.33 11.69 -4.35
N SER A 364 3.27 12.94 -3.96
CA SER A 364 2.30 13.44 -2.98
C SER A 364 0.93 13.74 -3.58
N SER A 365 0.83 13.93 -4.91
CA SER A 365 -0.45 14.07 -5.61
C SER A 365 -1.13 12.75 -5.91
N ARG A 366 -0.39 11.62 -5.93
CA ARG A 366 -0.96 10.29 -6.17
C ARG A 366 -1.13 9.51 -4.87
N VAL A 367 -2.36 9.18 -4.54
CA VAL A 367 -2.74 8.47 -3.31
C VAL A 367 -3.25 7.08 -3.66
N PHE A 368 -2.55 6.07 -3.15
CA PHE A 368 -3.01 4.69 -3.20
C PHE A 368 -3.52 4.28 -1.83
N LEU A 369 -4.71 3.68 -1.77
CA LEU A 369 -5.26 3.10 -0.54
C LEU A 369 -5.28 1.59 -0.69
N ASP A 370 -4.57 0.89 0.18
CA ASP A 370 -4.34 -0.57 0.08
C ASP A 370 -4.39 -1.24 1.46
N HIS A 371 -4.48 -2.56 1.50
CA HIS A 371 -4.49 -3.34 2.74
C HIS A 371 -3.32 -4.32 2.82
N ASN A 372 -3.02 -4.82 4.02
CA ASN A 372 -2.07 -5.92 4.19
C ASN A 372 -2.63 -7.24 3.63
N ALA A 373 -1.82 -8.31 3.67
CA ALA A 373 -2.26 -9.63 3.25
C ALA A 373 -3.53 -10.08 3.99
N LEU A 374 -4.49 -10.63 3.24
CA LEU A 374 -5.79 -11.08 3.74
C LEU A 374 -5.94 -12.60 3.58
N PRO A 375 -6.74 -13.25 4.44
CA PRO A 375 -7.14 -14.63 4.20
C PRO A 375 -8.06 -14.73 2.96
N ASP A 376 -8.07 -15.89 2.32
CA ASP A 376 -8.88 -16.13 1.11
C ASP A 376 -10.38 -15.94 1.31
N THR A 377 -10.83 -16.04 2.56
CA THR A 377 -12.21 -15.88 3.02
C THR A 377 -12.71 -14.45 3.00
N LEU A 378 -11.81 -13.46 2.90
CA LEU A 378 -12.15 -12.04 2.77
C LEU A 378 -11.80 -11.52 1.38
N LYS A 379 -12.72 -10.75 0.79
CA LYS A 379 -12.50 -9.98 -0.42
C LYS A 379 -12.76 -8.51 -0.14
N VAL A 380 -11.82 -7.66 -0.50
CA VAL A 380 -11.91 -6.20 -0.35
C VAL A 380 -11.85 -5.55 -1.72
N THR A 381 -12.73 -4.59 -1.96
CA THR A 381 -12.67 -3.72 -3.13
C THR A 381 -12.84 -2.26 -2.74
N TYR A 382 -12.38 -1.38 -3.63
CA TYR A 382 -12.34 0.06 -3.41
C TYR A 382 -13.06 0.78 -4.56
N ASP A 383 -13.91 1.72 -4.21
CA ASP A 383 -14.33 2.80 -5.10
C ASP A 383 -13.54 4.06 -4.75
N SER A 384 -12.96 4.74 -5.73
CA SER A 384 -12.15 5.94 -5.55
C SER A 384 -12.92 7.15 -6.09
N PHE A 385 -13.23 8.12 -5.22
CA PHE A 385 -13.89 9.38 -5.57
C PHE A 385 -12.87 10.51 -5.47
N CYS A 386 -12.26 10.84 -6.60
CA CYS A 386 -11.13 11.76 -6.68
C CYS A 386 -11.58 13.20 -6.89
N SER A 387 -10.79 14.16 -6.40
CA SER A 387 -11.12 15.60 -6.48
C SER A 387 -11.05 16.16 -7.90
N ASN A 388 -10.39 15.47 -8.82
CA ASN A 388 -10.29 15.83 -10.23
C ASN A 388 -11.52 15.39 -11.07
N GLY A 389 -12.57 14.86 -10.43
CA GLY A 389 -13.79 14.39 -11.10
C GLY A 389 -13.71 12.95 -11.62
N VAL A 390 -12.57 12.29 -11.48
CA VAL A 390 -12.41 10.87 -11.84
C VAL A 390 -13.03 9.98 -10.76
N THR A 391 -13.75 8.95 -11.19
CA THR A 391 -14.32 7.94 -10.30
C THR A 391 -13.96 6.54 -10.79
N HIS A 392 -13.32 5.76 -9.92
CA HIS A 392 -13.05 4.33 -10.15
C HIS A 392 -13.97 3.50 -9.25
N ARG A 393 -14.47 2.36 -9.74
CA ARG A 393 -15.35 1.48 -8.95
C ARG A 393 -14.86 0.04 -8.97
N ASN A 394 -15.07 -0.65 -7.85
CA ASN A 394 -14.79 -2.08 -7.63
C ASN A 394 -13.36 -2.48 -8.03
N GLN A 395 -12.39 -1.63 -7.70
CA GLN A 395 -10.97 -1.89 -7.96
C GLN A 395 -10.33 -2.65 -6.79
N PRO A 396 -9.26 -3.43 -7.02
CA PRO A 396 -8.54 -4.12 -5.94
C PRO A 396 -7.79 -3.16 -5.01
N ARG A 397 -7.55 -1.92 -5.46
CA ARG A 397 -6.85 -0.88 -4.71
C ARG A 397 -7.48 0.48 -4.99
N GLY A 398 -7.48 1.38 -4.01
CA GLY A 398 -7.83 2.78 -4.23
C GLY A 398 -6.73 3.51 -5.01
N ASP A 399 -7.10 4.31 -6.00
CA ASP A 399 -6.15 5.12 -6.79
C ASP A 399 -6.79 6.46 -7.14
N CYS A 400 -6.22 7.53 -6.59
CA CYS A 400 -6.52 8.91 -7.00
C CYS A 400 -5.23 9.65 -7.33
N ASP A 401 -5.22 10.29 -8.49
CA ASP A 401 -4.16 11.18 -8.93
C ASP A 401 -4.60 12.65 -8.89
N GLY A 402 -3.64 13.57 -8.88
CA GLY A 402 -3.91 15.01 -8.82
C GLY A 402 -4.50 15.49 -7.49
N VAL A 403 -4.23 14.78 -6.38
CA VAL A 403 -4.72 15.11 -5.04
C VAL A 403 -4.02 16.35 -4.50
N GLN A 404 -4.81 17.38 -4.21
CA GLN A 404 -4.32 18.68 -3.73
C GLN A 404 -4.24 18.72 -2.20
N ILE A 405 -3.43 19.65 -1.68
CA ILE A 405 -3.33 19.91 -0.24
C ILE A 405 -4.68 20.42 0.28
N ASN A 406 -5.12 19.92 1.43
CA ASN A 406 -6.39 20.25 2.09
C ASN A 406 -7.68 19.98 1.30
N VAL A 407 -7.60 19.36 0.12
CA VAL A 407 -8.77 18.91 -0.63
C VAL A 407 -9.01 17.43 -0.30
N PRO A 408 -10.09 17.09 0.41
CA PRO A 408 -10.35 15.70 0.78
C PRO A 408 -10.80 14.87 -0.44
N ILE A 409 -10.36 13.62 -0.48
CA ILE A 409 -10.88 12.58 -1.37
C ILE A 409 -11.50 11.46 -0.53
N THR A 410 -12.38 10.68 -1.14
CA THR A 410 -13.08 9.60 -0.44
C THR A 410 -12.87 8.28 -1.16
N PHE A 411 -12.55 7.24 -0.39
CA PHE A 411 -12.55 5.86 -0.85
C PHE A 411 -13.69 5.11 -0.17
N GLN A 412 -14.58 4.49 -0.93
CA GLN A 412 -15.55 3.55 -0.35
C GLN A 412 -14.94 2.17 -0.37
N VAL A 413 -14.69 1.62 0.80
CA VAL A 413 -14.16 0.27 0.99
C VAL A 413 -15.34 -0.67 1.14
N LYS A 414 -15.34 -1.76 0.36
CA LYS A 414 -16.34 -2.83 0.43
C LYS A 414 -15.65 -4.11 0.84
N VAL A 415 -16.14 -4.75 1.89
CA VAL A 415 -15.58 -5.99 2.41
C VAL A 415 -16.66 -7.07 2.41
N THR A 416 -16.35 -8.20 1.79
CA THR A 416 -17.25 -9.36 1.68
C THR A 416 -16.55 -10.59 2.26
N ALA A 417 -17.25 -11.32 3.13
CA ALA A 417 -16.84 -12.64 3.59
C ALA A 417 -17.50 -13.72 2.72
N THR A 418 -16.76 -14.78 2.38
CA THR A 418 -17.31 -15.93 1.63
C THR A 418 -18.02 -16.94 2.54
N GLU A 419 -17.68 -16.94 3.82
CA GLU A 419 -18.18 -17.87 4.83
C GLU A 419 -18.28 -17.18 6.20
N CYS A 420 -18.79 -17.89 7.21
CA CYS A 420 -18.77 -17.40 8.58
C CYS A 420 -17.36 -17.47 9.17
N ILE A 421 -16.68 -16.34 9.09
CA ILE A 421 -15.32 -16.15 9.59
C ILE A 421 -15.23 -16.17 11.13
N GLN A 422 -14.04 -16.39 11.65
CA GLN A 422 -13.72 -16.06 13.04
C GLN A 422 -13.38 -14.57 13.18
N GLU A 423 -13.40 -14.07 14.41
CA GLU A 423 -12.94 -12.72 14.70
C GLU A 423 -11.49 -12.53 14.24
N GLN A 424 -11.27 -11.46 13.47
CA GLN A 424 -9.96 -11.14 12.92
C GLN A 424 -9.81 -9.63 12.68
N SER A 425 -8.61 -9.20 12.31
CA SER A 425 -8.35 -7.80 11.98
C SER A 425 -7.35 -7.66 10.85
N PHE A 426 -7.51 -6.60 10.07
CA PHE A 426 -6.55 -6.19 9.06
C PHE A 426 -6.39 -4.68 9.07
N VAL A 427 -5.39 -4.17 8.36
CA VAL A 427 -5.10 -2.73 8.30
C VAL A 427 -5.19 -2.23 6.87
N ILE A 428 -5.78 -1.06 6.71
CA ILE A 428 -5.78 -0.30 5.46
C ILE A 428 -4.80 0.87 5.64
N ARG A 429 -3.97 1.13 4.64
CA ARG A 429 -2.94 2.17 4.65
C ARG A 429 -2.99 2.98 3.37
N ALA A 430 -2.71 4.28 3.49
CA ALA A 430 -2.38 5.10 2.33
C ALA A 430 -0.88 4.92 2.03
N LEU A 431 -0.53 4.34 0.88
CA LEU A 431 0.87 4.05 0.55
C LEU A 431 1.69 5.36 0.49
N GLY A 432 2.84 5.37 1.17
CA GLY A 432 3.67 6.56 1.35
C GLY A 432 3.42 7.31 2.66
N PHE A 433 2.38 6.94 3.42
CA PHE A 433 2.01 7.56 4.69
C PHE A 433 2.01 6.54 5.83
N THR A 434 2.23 7.03 7.06
CA THR A 434 2.28 6.20 8.27
C THR A 434 0.89 5.95 8.87
N ASP A 435 -0.11 6.73 8.46
CA ASP A 435 -1.47 6.63 8.95
C ASP A 435 -2.14 5.33 8.50
N ILE A 436 -2.84 4.68 9.43
CA ILE A 436 -3.52 3.40 9.21
C ILE A 436 -4.98 3.48 9.66
N VAL A 437 -5.84 2.72 8.99
CA VAL A 437 -7.18 2.39 9.46
C VAL A 437 -7.17 0.95 9.95
N THR A 438 -7.47 0.75 11.22
CA THR A 438 -7.60 -0.60 11.80
C THR A 438 -9.01 -1.10 11.57
N VAL A 439 -9.15 -2.22 10.86
CA VAL A 439 -10.43 -2.84 10.56
C VAL A 439 -10.56 -4.13 11.37
N ARG A 440 -11.45 -4.11 12.35
CA ARG A 440 -11.88 -5.31 13.10
C ARG A 440 -13.04 -5.95 12.35
N VAL A 441 -12.98 -7.25 12.15
CA VAL A 441 -13.98 -8.01 11.40
C VAL A 441 -14.60 -9.06 12.31
N LEU A 442 -15.91 -8.99 12.46
CA LEU A 442 -16.74 -9.88 13.27
C LEU A 442 -17.75 -10.60 12.38
N PRO A 443 -18.05 -11.88 12.65
CA PRO A 443 -19.09 -12.60 11.92
C PRO A 443 -20.49 -12.11 12.30
N GLN A 444 -21.39 -12.08 11.31
CA GLN A 444 -22.81 -11.81 11.49
C GLN A 444 -23.66 -12.94 10.94
N CYS A 445 -23.49 -14.11 11.53
CA CYS A 445 -24.20 -15.34 11.15
C CYS A 445 -25.30 -15.73 12.13
N GLU A 446 -25.22 -15.23 13.36
CA GLU A 446 -26.21 -15.51 14.40
C GLU A 446 -27.46 -14.66 14.24
N CYS A 447 -28.61 -15.28 14.44
CA CYS A 447 -29.90 -14.61 14.43
C CYS A 447 -30.18 -14.03 15.83
N ARG A 448 -30.31 -12.71 15.95
CA ARG A 448 -30.71 -12.05 17.21
C ARG A 448 -32.24 -12.13 17.40
N CYS A 449 -32.72 -13.34 17.65
CA CYS A 449 -34.15 -13.64 17.81
C CYS A 449 -34.73 -13.09 19.12
N ARG A 450 -36.06 -12.96 19.17
CA ARG A 450 -36.73 -12.10 20.16
C ARG A 450 -36.71 -12.62 21.60
N ASP A 451 -36.56 -13.92 21.85
CA ASP A 451 -36.40 -14.48 23.21
C ASP A 451 -35.80 -15.91 23.20
N GLN A 452 -34.82 -16.14 24.09
CA GLN A 452 -34.40 -17.48 24.56
C GLN A 452 -35.11 -17.77 25.89
N SER A 453 -36.43 -17.88 25.89
CA SER A 453 -37.15 -18.19 27.12
C SER A 453 -37.00 -19.68 27.45
N ARG A 454 -36.58 -20.00 28.69
CA ARG A 454 -36.74 -21.35 29.28
C ARG A 454 -38.19 -21.57 29.67
N ASP A 455 -39.13 -21.24 28.79
CA ASP A 455 -40.53 -21.53 29.05
C ASP A 455 -40.72 -23.04 28.95
N ARG A 456 -40.61 -23.72 30.11
CA ARG A 456 -40.65 -25.19 30.23
C ARG A 456 -41.97 -25.79 29.73
N SER A 457 -42.97 -24.95 29.45
CA SER A 457 -44.25 -25.34 28.87
C SER A 457 -44.14 -25.65 27.37
N LEU A 458 -43.15 -25.06 26.67
CA LEU A 458 -42.87 -25.30 25.26
C LEU A 458 -41.87 -26.47 25.09
N CYS A 459 -41.80 -27.05 23.90
CA CYS A 459 -40.84 -28.12 23.55
C CYS A 459 -40.97 -29.42 24.39
N HIS A 460 -42.18 -29.74 24.88
CA HIS A 460 -42.44 -30.93 25.71
C HIS A 460 -41.53 -31.06 26.95
N GLY A 461 -41.03 -29.94 27.47
CA GLY A 461 -40.34 -29.84 28.76
C GLY A 461 -38.87 -30.31 28.81
N LYS A 462 -38.29 -30.79 27.69
CA LYS A 462 -36.87 -31.24 27.64
C LYS A 462 -35.97 -30.39 26.73
N GLY A 463 -36.54 -29.49 25.92
CA GLY A 463 -35.80 -28.61 25.01
C GLY A 463 -35.79 -27.15 25.44
N PHE A 464 -35.07 -26.32 24.70
CA PHE A 464 -35.13 -24.85 24.78
C PHE A 464 -35.66 -24.31 23.45
N LEU A 465 -36.31 -23.15 23.48
CA LEU A 465 -36.81 -22.48 22.29
C LEU A 465 -35.75 -21.50 21.77
N GLU A 466 -35.44 -21.59 20.48
CA GLU A 466 -34.57 -20.64 19.78
C GLU A 466 -35.20 -20.27 18.43
N CYS A 467 -35.35 -18.97 18.14
CA CYS A 467 -35.84 -18.50 16.84
C CYS A 467 -37.13 -19.18 16.32
N GLY A 468 -38.06 -19.49 17.23
CA GLY A 468 -39.36 -20.08 16.89
C GLY A 468 -39.38 -21.60 16.69
N ILE A 469 -38.27 -22.27 16.97
CA ILE A 469 -38.10 -23.73 16.90
C ILE A 469 -37.61 -24.28 18.25
N CYS A 470 -38.01 -25.53 18.52
CA CYS A 470 -37.51 -26.42 19.57
C CYS A 470 -36.62 -27.48 18.90
#